data_AF-A0AAU0P7I7-F1
#
_entry.id   AF-A0AAU0P7I7-F1
#
_cell.length_a   1.000
_cell.length_b   1.000
_cell.length_c   1.000
_cell.angle_alpha   90.00
_cell.angle_beta   90.00
_cell.angle_gamma   90.00
#
_symmetry.space_group_name_H-M   'P 1'
#
loop_
_entity.id
_entity.type
_entity.pdbx_description
1 polymer ?
#
loop_
_entity_poly.entity_id
_entity_poly.type
_entity_poly.pdbx_seq_one_letter_code
_entity_poly.pdbx_strand_id
1 'polypeptide(L)'
;MAQPKIKCDDISLLRTTVDLITGITSENKPNGCIMSKTPKGLVVNTYDTGAVVFQGNEKNAKEEKENILKVIEGINKKSSPQ
;
A
#
# COMPACT_ATOMS: atom_id res chain seq x y z
N MET A 1 -4.14 16.05 13.66
CA MET A 1 -5.10 15.16 12.98
C MET A 1 -4.43 13.82 12.82
N ALA A 2 -4.91 12.78 13.50
CA ALA A 2 -4.34 11.43 13.35
C ALA A 2 -4.72 10.92 11.95
N GLN A 3 -3.73 10.66 11.09
CA GLN A 3 -4.00 9.94 9.84
C GLN A 3 -4.56 8.56 10.21
N PRO A 4 -5.64 8.09 9.56
CA PRO A 4 -6.16 6.76 9.81
C PRO A 4 -5.03 5.75 9.57
N LYS A 5 -4.78 4.91 10.58
CA LYS A 5 -3.70 3.93 10.55
C LYS A 5 -4.16 2.77 9.66
N ILE A 6 -3.83 2.83 8.37
CA ILE A 6 -4.19 1.77 7.43
C ILE A 6 -3.33 0.56 7.74
N LYS A 7 -3.98 -0.58 7.95
CA LYS A 7 -3.35 -1.85 8.26
C LYS A 7 -3.79 -2.90 7.23
N CYS A 8 -2.83 -3.67 6.75
CA CYS A 8 -3.06 -4.84 5.91
C CYS A 8 -2.58 -6.10 6.65
N ASP A 9 -3.43 -7.12 6.70
CA ASP A 9 -3.17 -8.36 7.44
C ASP A 9 -2.18 -9.27 6.72
N ASP A 10 -2.13 -9.21 5.38
CA ASP A 10 -1.13 -9.89 4.56
C ASP A 10 -0.35 -8.87 3.72
N ILE A 11 0.72 -8.33 4.33
CA ILE A 11 1.55 -7.30 3.70
C ILE A 11 2.33 -7.83 2.50
N SER A 12 2.67 -9.13 2.50
CA SER A 12 3.39 -9.77 1.40
C SER A 12 2.52 -9.82 0.15
N LEU A 13 1.25 -10.19 0.30
CA LEU A 13 0.28 -10.17 -0.79
C LEU A 13 0.01 -8.74 -1.28
N LEU A 14 -0.09 -7.77 -0.37
CA LEU A 14 -0.23 -6.36 -0.76
C LEU A 14 0.98 -5.88 -1.59
N ARG A 15 2.20 -6.13 -1.11
CA ARG A 15 3.44 -5.76 -1.80
C ARG A 15 3.50 -6.37 -3.20
N THR A 16 3.19 -7.65 -3.32
CA THR A 16 3.12 -8.35 -4.62
C THR A 16 2.10 -7.68 -5.53
N THR A 17 0.93 -7.32 -5.01
CA THR A 17 -0.12 -6.67 -5.81
C THR A 17 0.28 -5.26 -6.26
N VAL A 18 0.93 -4.50 -5.39
CA VAL A 18 1.43 -3.15 -5.69
C VAL A 18 2.54 -3.20 -6.76
N ASP A 19 3.41 -4.22 -6.70
CA ASP A 19 4.49 -4.41 -7.69
C ASP A 19 3.97 -4.72 -9.11
N LEU A 20 2.71 -5.20 -9.25
CA LEU A 20 2.06 -5.42 -10.54
C LEU A 20 1.61 -4.12 -11.24
N ILE A 21 1.68 -2.97 -10.58
CA ILE A 21 1.32 -1.68 -11.18
C ILE A 21 2.38 -1.31 -12.23
N THR A 22 1.96 -1.18 -13.49
CA THR A 22 2.87 -0.84 -14.59
C THR A 22 3.68 0.43 -14.31
N GLY A 23 5.01 0.32 -14.41
CA GLY A 23 5.93 1.45 -14.22
C GLY A 23 6.13 1.85 -12.76
N ILE A 24 5.73 1.03 -11.80
CA ILE A 24 6.03 1.26 -10.40
C ILE A 24 7.52 1.07 -10.12
N THR A 25 8.06 1.87 -9.20
CA THR A 25 9.42 1.70 -8.68
C THR A 25 9.36 1.40 -7.20
N SER A 26 10.16 0.43 -6.74
CA SER A 26 10.16 -0.05 -5.35
C SER A 26 11.57 0.06 -4.77
N GLU A 27 11.68 0.56 -3.53
CA GLU A 27 12.96 0.66 -2.82
C GLU A 27 12.83 0.11 -1.39
N ASN A 28 13.82 -0.66 -0.96
CA ASN A 28 13.94 -1.11 0.41
C ASN A 28 14.47 0.03 1.29
N LYS A 29 13.73 0.36 2.34
CA LYS A 29 14.09 1.35 3.35
C LYS A 29 14.42 0.64 4.68
N PRO A 30 15.19 1.27 5.57
CA PRO A 30 15.45 0.73 6.89
C PRO A 30 14.15 0.44 7.67
N ASN A 31 14.25 -0.44 8.67
CA ASN A 31 13.14 -0.85 9.54
C ASN A 31 12.02 -1.64 8.83
N GLY A 32 12.37 -2.47 7.85
CA GLY A 32 11.39 -3.34 7.18
C GLY A 32 10.35 -2.58 6.37
N CYS A 33 10.71 -1.40 5.89
CA CYS A 33 9.85 -0.56 5.07
C CYS A 33 10.17 -0.78 3.58
N ILE A 34 9.15 -0.96 2.76
CA ILE A 34 9.27 -0.93 1.31
C ILE A 34 8.49 0.27 0.81
N MET A 35 9.21 1.20 0.19
CA MET A 35 8.64 2.40 -0.44
C MET A 35 8.38 2.08 -1.91
N SER A 36 7.13 2.07 -2.32
CA SER A 36 6.73 1.94 -3.71
C SER A 36 6.24 3.28 -4.24
N LYS A 37 6.60 3.65 -5.46
CA LYS A 37 6.18 4.90 -6.09
C LYS A 37 5.57 4.63 -7.47
N THR A 38 4.31 5.02 -7.64
CA THR A 38 3.59 4.88 -8.90
C THR A 38 4.03 5.96 -9.90
N PRO A 39 3.86 5.74 -11.22
CA PRO A 39 4.19 6.75 -12.23
C PRO A 39 3.38 8.04 -12.08
N LYS A 40 2.18 8.00 -11.48
CA LYS A 40 1.38 9.20 -11.18
C LYS A 40 1.87 9.96 -9.93
N GLY A 41 2.89 9.45 -9.24
CA GLY A 41 3.54 10.08 -8.11
C GLY A 41 2.95 9.75 -6.75
N LEU A 42 2.12 8.71 -6.63
CA LEU A 42 1.70 8.17 -5.34
C LEU A 42 2.86 7.42 -4.72
N VAL A 43 3.12 7.64 -3.44
CA VAL A 43 4.07 6.88 -2.65
C VAL A 43 3.29 6.00 -1.69
N VAL A 44 3.60 4.71 -1.67
CA VAL A 44 3.00 3.69 -0.82
C VAL A 44 4.11 3.08 0.01
N ASN A 45 4.18 3.44 1.29
CA ASN A 45 5.11 2.84 2.23
C ASN A 45 4.43 1.67 2.92
N THR A 46 5.05 0.49 2.85
CA THR A 46 4.56 -0.74 3.49
C THR A 46 5.57 -1.23 4.51
N TYR A 47 5.11 -1.52 5.73
CA TYR A 47 5.96 -1.98 6.82
C TYR A 47 5.65 -3.44 7.14
N ASP A 48 6.65 -4.20 7.57
CA ASP A 48 6.48 -5.62 7.96
C ASP A 48 5.45 -5.83 9.09
N THR A 49 5.14 -4.77 9.84
CA THR A 49 4.07 -4.76 10.86
C THR A 49 2.65 -4.73 10.28
N GLY A 50 2.50 -4.69 8.95
CA GLY A 50 1.23 -4.54 8.24
C GLY A 50 0.78 -3.09 8.07
N ALA A 51 1.53 -2.11 8.59
CA ALA A 51 1.19 -0.70 8.43
C ALA A 51 1.39 -0.25 6.97
N VAL A 52 0.46 0.56 6.47
CA VAL A 52 0.51 1.16 5.14
C VAL A 52 0.33 2.66 5.24
N VAL A 53 1.20 3.43 4.58
CA VAL A 53 1.15 4.90 4.57
C VAL A 53 1.19 5.40 3.14
N PHE A 54 0.22 6.23 2.78
CA PHE A 54 0.16 6.89 1.47
C PHE A 54 0.72 8.31 1.59
N GLN A 55 1.57 8.70 0.65
CA GLN A 55 2.19 10.02 0.54
C GLN A 55 2.30 10.45 -0.93
N GLY A 56 2.76 11.68 -1.17
CA GLY A 56 3.01 12.18 -2.52
C GLY A 56 1.75 12.74 -3.19
N ASN A 57 1.60 12.52 -4.49
CA ASN A 57 0.55 13.15 -5.29
C ASN A 57 -0.79 12.39 -5.22
N GLU A 58 -1.39 12.36 -4.04
CA GLU A 58 -2.64 11.63 -3.77
C GLU A 58 -3.84 12.13 -4.59
N LYS A 59 -3.82 13.39 -5.05
CA LYS A 59 -4.89 13.93 -5.91
C LYS A 59 -4.83 13.34 -7.32
N ASN A 60 -3.64 13.29 -7.92
CA ASN A 60 -3.46 12.80 -9.28
C ASN A 60 -3.55 11.26 -9.35
N ALA A 61 -3.18 10.59 -8.26
CA ALA A 61 -3.20 9.15 -8.14
C ALA A 61 -4.37 8.64 -7.29
N LYS A 62 -5.47 9.39 -7.22
CA LYS A 62 -6.63 9.06 -6.40
C LYS A 62 -7.18 7.67 -6.71
N GLU A 63 -7.35 7.35 -7.99
CA GLU A 63 -7.86 6.05 -8.44
C GLU A 63 -6.94 4.89 -8.05
N GLU A 64 -5.62 5.06 -8.19
CA GLU A 64 -4.65 4.05 -7.76
C GLU A 64 -4.73 3.83 -6.25
N LYS A 65 -4.80 4.92 -5.47
CA LYS A 65 -4.97 4.84 -4.02
C LYS A 65 -6.26 4.10 -3.65
N GLU A 66 -7.39 4.43 -4.26
CA GLU A 66 -8.67 3.77 -4.02
C GLU A 66 -8.63 2.27 -4.38
N ASN A 67 -7.95 1.91 -5.47
CA ASN A 67 -7.76 0.52 -5.85
C ASN A 67 -6.91 -0.24 -4.84
N ILE A 68 -5.79 0.33 -4.39
CA ILE A 68 -4.94 -0.29 -3.35
C ILE A 68 -5.71 -0.44 -2.03
N LEU A 69 -6.53 0.55 -1.65
CA LEU A 69 -7.38 0.45 -0.47
C LEU A 69 -8.38 -0.72 -0.58
N LYS A 70 -9.04 -0.89 -1.73
CA LYS A 70 -9.93 -2.03 -1.97
C LYS A 70 -9.20 -3.37 -1.89
N VAL A 71 -7.96 -3.44 -2.40
CA VAL A 71 -7.12 -4.63 -2.27
C VAL A 71 -6.85 -4.93 -0.80
N ILE A 72 -6.46 -3.93 0.01
CA ILE A 72 -6.23 -4.08 1.45
C ILE A 72 -7.49 -4.59 2.15
N GLU A 73 -8.65 -4.01 1.86
CA GLU A 73 -9.93 -4.48 2.42
C GLU A 73 -10.24 -5.93 2.02
N GLY A 74 -10.00 -6.29 0.76
CA GLY A 74 -10.20 -7.65 0.26
C GLY A 74 -9.28 -8.67 0.93
N ILE A 75 -8.03 -8.30 1.17
CA ILE A 75 -7.06 -9.11 1.93
C ILE A 75 -7.55 -9.31 3.35
N ASN A 76 -7.86 -8.22 4.07
CA ASN A 76 -8.25 -8.28 5.48
C ASN A 76 -9.56 -9.08 5.69
N LYS A 77 -10.51 -8.98 4.75
CA LYS A 77 -11.75 -9.78 4.79
C LYS A 77 -11.51 -11.28 4.62
N LYS A 78 -10.52 -11.68 3.80
CA LYS A 78 -10.16 -13.11 3.65
C LYS A 78 -9.45 -13.66 4.89
N SER A 79 -8.74 -12.82 5.62
CA SER A 79 -8.01 -13.20 6.83
C SER A 79 -8.90 -13.32 8.08
N SER A 80 -10.16 -12.86 8.02
CA SER A 80 -11.15 -13.04 9.09
C SER A 80 -12.06 -14.23 8.75
N PRO A 81 -11.83 -15.43 9.33
CA PRO A 81 -12.83 -16.49 9.26
C PRO A 81 -14.10 -16.03 9.99
N GLN A 82 -15.26 -16.22 9.34
CA GLN A 82 -16.55 -16.26 10.02
C GLN A 82 -16.62 -17.45 10.98
#